data_AF-A0A953Z410-F1
#
_entry.id   AF-A0A953Z410-F1
#
_cell.length_a   1.000
_cell.length_b   1.000
_cell.length_c   1.000
_cell.angle_alpha   90.00
_cell.angle_beta   90.00
_cell.angle_gamma   90.00
#
_symmetry.space_group_name_H-M   'P 1'
#
loop_
_entity.id
_entity.type
_entity.pdbx_description
1 polymer ?
#
loop_
_entity_poly.entity_id
_entity_poly.type
_entity_poly.pdbx_seq_one_letter_code
_entity_poly.pdbx_strand_id
1 'polypeptide(L)'
;SELSEIHSALKEIEELESDNAGAEAPKNLAGAIKVQVDRVIRAYRTLLGMSGHAQEVLEVGENPDEEWKNVWLLLRRDLQKSMPRGSELEKAWHEAFNVDAEVAFEAALEVRDLAALMLVGVRYPFAPAALRATKASADLAFAEGQRALAAKGYSALMALEPFQSVSRQDLALAAIKGYLCTRELGWRKAEGEFKSWIDANPAAAVLWGEERKPIGALLLDFEKAIPSFDTLELQLGESLVSMPMATLAGQPSKAEPKNLETQAWPSLKIKGPLSPRTSYAMKNLLEVEVSPVIPTVTPTSILVNTGEALYGFDFLSGKSLWGDGVRLEAPRDAFHYSEQDPNLILTAARWQDLVIAPLENPLSKSTDAPKAKSSFGGSVFSHFPVVRRALVGVDQASGNILWTLGGQYRLRSDQASLPDLEKRIAVTSFFTLTVVDDVIYALGTTRENESQLHLVAIDPAQGKPMWSVLLGAGQGESNMFGNPMRDAMPGIPVVAEGVLYVQSNLGAVMAVEIASQRVLWVSRYEALPRPFTRIRSTAYRKVTHANGAPILTRDKKGNLLLIVAPTDSRFITAFDAESGEVRWRTQTENAQ
;
A
#
# COMPACT_ATOMS: atom_id res chain seq x y z
N SER A 1 2.22 -36.80 -32.63
CA SER A 1 1.15 -36.75 -33.66
C SER A 1 0.65 -35.33 -33.83
N GLU A 2 0.24 -34.66 -32.75
CA GLU A 2 -0.37 -33.30 -32.80
C GLU A 2 0.57 -32.22 -33.37
N LEU A 3 1.88 -32.23 -33.03
CA LEU A 3 2.87 -31.34 -33.67
C LEU A 3 3.01 -31.57 -35.19
N SER A 4 2.82 -32.81 -35.67
CA SER A 4 2.82 -33.12 -37.10
C SER A 4 1.56 -32.60 -37.79
N GLU A 5 0.44 -32.53 -37.06
CA GLU A 5 -0.82 -31.99 -37.54
C GLU A 5 -0.75 -30.46 -37.68
N ILE A 6 -0.10 -29.79 -36.72
CA ILE A 6 0.21 -28.35 -36.79
C ILE A 6 1.13 -28.04 -37.98
N HIS A 7 2.20 -28.82 -38.18
CA HIS A 7 3.12 -28.61 -39.30
C HIS A 7 2.45 -28.83 -40.66
N SER A 8 1.55 -29.81 -40.76
CA SER A 8 0.73 -30.05 -41.96
C SER A 8 -0.22 -28.87 -42.23
N ALA A 9 -0.87 -28.34 -41.19
CA ALA A 9 -1.78 -27.20 -41.33
C ALA A 9 -1.05 -25.91 -41.77
N LEU A 10 0.17 -25.67 -41.26
CA LEU A 10 1.00 -24.53 -41.69
C LEU A 10 1.41 -24.67 -43.16
N LYS A 11 1.79 -25.87 -43.61
CA LYS A 11 2.13 -26.12 -45.00
C LYS A 11 0.94 -25.97 -45.96
N GLU A 12 -0.25 -26.40 -45.54
CA GLU A 12 -1.50 -26.16 -46.28
C GLU A 12 -1.81 -24.65 -46.42
N ILE A 13 -1.51 -23.84 -45.40
CA ILE A 13 -1.67 -22.38 -45.46
C ILE A 13 -0.70 -21.77 -46.50
N GLU A 14 0.56 -22.21 -46.53
CA GLU A 14 1.56 -21.76 -47.52
C GLU A 14 1.17 -22.15 -48.97
N GLU A 15 0.67 -23.37 -49.18
CA GLU A 15 0.19 -23.85 -50.49
C GLU A 15 -1.07 -23.07 -50.94
N LEU A 16 -1.96 -22.72 -50.01
CA LEU A 16 -3.14 -21.89 -50.30
C LEU A 16 -2.79 -20.45 -50.70
N GLU A 17 -1.68 -19.89 -50.21
CA GLU A 17 -1.18 -18.59 -50.65
C GLU A 17 -0.61 -18.64 -52.08
N SER A 18 0.13 -19.70 -52.43
CA SER A 18 0.72 -19.83 -53.76
C SER A 18 -0.34 -20.00 -54.86
N ASP A 19 -1.44 -20.68 -54.56
CA ASP A 19 -2.49 -21.01 -55.52
C ASP A 19 -3.53 -19.89 -55.73
N ASN A 20 -3.67 -18.96 -54.77
CA ASN A 20 -4.73 -17.93 -54.75
C ASN A 20 -4.31 -16.51 -55.17
N ALA A 21 -3.23 -16.34 -55.94
CA ALA A 21 -2.78 -15.03 -56.43
C ALA A 21 -3.76 -14.29 -57.40
N GLY A 22 -5.02 -14.72 -57.50
CA GLY A 22 -6.09 -14.13 -58.34
C GLY A 22 -7.15 -13.34 -57.55
N ALA A 23 -7.73 -12.32 -58.20
CA ALA A 23 -8.46 -11.20 -57.57
C ALA A 23 -9.80 -11.51 -56.85
N GLU A 24 -10.29 -12.77 -56.78
CA GLU A 24 -11.56 -13.13 -56.10
C GLU A 24 -11.39 -14.06 -54.87
N ALA A 25 -10.16 -14.32 -54.43
CA ALA A 25 -9.85 -15.31 -53.37
C ALA A 25 -10.08 -14.95 -51.86
N PRO A 26 -10.27 -13.70 -51.40
CA PRO A 26 -10.07 -13.38 -49.97
C PRO A 26 -11.04 -14.07 -48.99
N LYS A 27 -12.30 -14.30 -49.38
CA LYS A 27 -13.32 -14.88 -48.49
C LYS A 27 -13.10 -16.36 -48.18
N ASN A 28 -12.61 -17.13 -49.16
CA ASN A 28 -12.32 -18.55 -48.96
C ASN A 28 -11.03 -18.74 -48.14
N LEU A 29 -10.05 -17.84 -48.31
CA LEU A 29 -8.80 -17.87 -47.57
C LEU A 29 -9.01 -17.56 -46.07
N ALA A 30 -9.78 -16.52 -45.73
CA ALA A 30 -10.10 -16.20 -44.34
C ALA A 30 -10.84 -17.34 -43.61
N GLY A 31 -11.78 -17.99 -44.29
CA GLY A 31 -12.46 -19.18 -43.77
C GLY A 31 -11.51 -20.36 -43.54
N ALA A 32 -10.60 -20.62 -44.48
CA ALA A 32 -9.61 -21.69 -44.36
C ALA A 32 -8.61 -21.45 -43.23
N ILE A 33 -8.07 -20.22 -43.12
CA ILE A 33 -7.18 -19.82 -42.02
C ILE A 33 -7.90 -19.99 -40.69
N LYS A 34 -9.14 -19.51 -40.57
CA LYS A 34 -9.93 -19.64 -39.34
C LYS A 34 -10.10 -21.10 -38.93
N VAL A 35 -10.39 -22.00 -39.87
CA VAL A 35 -10.52 -23.44 -39.60
C VAL A 35 -9.21 -24.05 -39.11
N GLN A 36 -8.07 -23.67 -39.71
CA GLN A 36 -6.76 -24.20 -39.30
C GLN A 36 -6.31 -23.62 -37.94
N VAL A 37 -6.54 -22.34 -37.68
CA VAL A 37 -6.30 -21.71 -36.37
C VAL A 37 -7.20 -22.33 -35.30
N ASP A 38 -8.48 -22.56 -35.59
CA ASP A 38 -9.40 -23.25 -34.67
C ASP A 38 -9.03 -24.73 -34.48
N ARG A 39 -8.37 -25.37 -35.44
CA ARG A 39 -7.77 -26.71 -35.28
C ARG A 39 -6.58 -26.66 -34.32
N VAL A 40 -5.67 -25.71 -34.50
CA VAL A 40 -4.53 -25.49 -33.58
C VAL A 40 -5.04 -25.17 -32.16
N ILE A 41 -6.04 -24.29 -32.03
CA ILE A 41 -6.67 -23.93 -30.74
C ILE A 41 -7.42 -25.12 -30.13
N ARG A 42 -8.10 -25.96 -30.92
CA ARG A 42 -8.76 -27.17 -30.41
C ARG A 42 -7.77 -28.23 -29.95
N ALA A 43 -6.73 -28.51 -30.73
CA ALA A 43 -5.64 -29.38 -30.31
C ALA A 43 -5.03 -28.87 -29.00
N TYR A 44 -4.85 -27.56 -28.88
CA TYR A 44 -4.39 -26.90 -27.66
C TYR A 44 -5.35 -27.05 -26.47
N ARG A 45 -6.67 -26.88 -26.67
CA ARG A 45 -7.69 -27.11 -25.62
C ARG A 45 -7.78 -28.56 -25.18
N THR A 46 -7.62 -29.51 -26.11
CA THR A 46 -7.58 -30.94 -25.80
C THR A 46 -6.33 -31.26 -24.97
N LEU A 47 -5.17 -30.71 -25.34
CA LEU A 47 -3.93 -30.82 -24.56
C LEU A 47 -4.06 -30.21 -23.15
N LEU A 48 -4.69 -29.03 -23.03
CA LEU A 48 -5.00 -28.39 -21.73
C LEU A 48 -6.07 -29.14 -20.93
N GLY A 49 -6.97 -29.87 -21.59
CA GLY A 49 -8.02 -30.67 -20.95
C GLY A 49 -7.56 -32.06 -20.50
N MET A 50 -6.38 -32.53 -20.94
CA MET A 50 -5.78 -33.79 -20.48
C MET A 50 -5.05 -33.66 -19.14
N SER A 51 -4.88 -32.45 -18.60
CA SER A 51 -4.51 -32.22 -17.21
C SER A 51 -5.75 -31.79 -16.41
N GLY A 52 -6.50 -32.76 -15.91
CA GLY A 52 -7.65 -32.55 -15.02
C GLY A 52 -7.30 -31.97 -13.64
N HIS A 53 -6.28 -31.11 -13.53
CA HIS A 53 -5.68 -30.59 -12.29
C HIS A 53 -5.31 -29.09 -12.37
N ALA A 54 -5.75 -28.34 -13.39
CA ALA A 54 -5.44 -26.91 -13.52
C ALA A 54 -5.96 -26.03 -12.35
N GLN A 55 -6.88 -26.56 -11.52
CA GLN A 55 -7.39 -25.85 -10.34
C GLN A 55 -6.70 -26.28 -9.02
N GLU A 56 -5.95 -27.38 -9.00
CA GLU A 56 -5.21 -27.88 -7.81
C GLU A 56 -3.69 -27.70 -7.93
N VAL A 57 -3.13 -27.48 -9.13
CA VAL A 57 -1.67 -27.34 -9.35
C VAL A 57 -1.17 -25.90 -9.26
N LEU A 58 -2.06 -24.92 -9.03
CA LEU A 58 -1.65 -23.57 -8.65
C LEU A 58 -1.07 -23.47 -7.22
N GLU A 59 -1.14 -24.54 -6.42
CA GLU A 59 -0.63 -24.56 -5.03
C GLU A 59 0.64 -25.38 -4.79
N VAL A 60 1.22 -26.07 -5.79
CA VAL A 60 2.47 -26.82 -5.56
C VAL A 60 3.43 -26.62 -6.73
N GLY A 61 4.54 -25.93 -6.45
CA GLY A 61 5.59 -25.65 -7.42
C GLY A 61 6.26 -26.91 -7.95
N GLU A 62 6.23 -27.09 -9.26
CA GLU A 62 7.37 -27.39 -10.14
C GLU A 62 6.92 -27.39 -11.62
N ASN A 63 7.20 -26.24 -12.25
CA ASN A 63 7.12 -25.75 -13.64
C ASN A 63 6.93 -26.76 -14.82
N PRO A 64 5.69 -27.04 -15.25
CA PRO A 64 5.36 -27.61 -16.57
C PRO A 64 5.25 -26.56 -17.69
N ASP A 65 5.35 -25.27 -17.36
CA ASP A 65 5.07 -24.15 -18.28
C ASP A 65 6.25 -23.79 -19.20
N GLU A 66 7.48 -24.16 -18.86
CA GLU A 66 8.65 -23.75 -19.67
C GLU A 66 8.75 -24.46 -21.04
N GLU A 67 8.41 -25.74 -21.14
CA GLU A 67 8.48 -26.45 -22.43
C GLU A 67 7.40 -25.97 -23.41
N TRP A 68 6.19 -25.70 -22.92
CA TRP A 68 5.07 -25.25 -23.75
C TRP A 68 5.18 -23.79 -24.17
N LYS A 69 5.74 -22.94 -23.30
CA LYS A 69 6.10 -21.56 -23.64
C LYS A 69 7.10 -21.50 -24.80
N ASN A 70 8.06 -22.43 -24.85
CA ASN A 70 9.03 -22.51 -25.94
C ASN A 70 8.38 -22.92 -27.26
N VAL A 71 7.46 -23.89 -27.26
CA VAL A 71 6.71 -24.29 -28.48
C VAL A 71 5.87 -23.13 -29.01
N TRP A 72 5.20 -22.39 -28.12
CA TRP A 72 4.37 -21.26 -28.54
C TRP A 72 5.19 -20.07 -29.03
N LEU A 73 6.32 -19.76 -28.38
CA LEU A 73 7.27 -18.76 -28.88
C LEU A 73 7.85 -19.14 -30.24
N LEU A 74 8.10 -20.43 -30.50
CA LEU A 74 8.54 -20.93 -31.80
C LEU A 74 7.44 -20.77 -32.86
N LEU A 75 6.20 -21.20 -32.57
CA LEU A 75 5.04 -21.04 -33.46
C LEU A 75 4.76 -19.58 -33.78
N ARG A 76 4.77 -18.70 -32.77
CA ARG A 76 4.62 -17.25 -32.95
C ARG A 76 5.73 -16.68 -33.82
N ARG A 77 6.99 -17.05 -33.55
CA ARG A 77 8.15 -16.57 -34.29
C ARG A 77 8.09 -17.02 -35.75
N ASP A 78 7.67 -18.26 -35.99
CA ASP A 78 7.62 -18.83 -37.33
C ASP A 78 6.41 -18.26 -38.11
N LEU A 79 5.24 -18.10 -37.49
CA LEU A 79 4.10 -17.36 -38.05
C LEU A 79 4.44 -15.89 -38.33
N GLN A 80 5.19 -15.23 -37.45
CA GLN A 80 5.65 -13.84 -37.67
C GLN A 80 6.64 -13.74 -38.83
N LYS A 81 7.50 -14.74 -39.03
CA LYS A 81 8.42 -14.78 -40.17
C LYS A 81 7.69 -15.09 -41.48
N SER A 82 6.62 -15.88 -41.43
CA SER A 82 5.90 -16.35 -42.61
C SER A 82 4.73 -15.47 -43.03
N MET A 83 4.35 -14.44 -42.25
CA MET A 83 3.24 -13.53 -42.57
C MET A 83 3.76 -12.13 -42.88
N PRO A 84 4.09 -11.81 -44.16
CA PRO A 84 4.57 -10.49 -44.55
C PRO A 84 3.55 -9.40 -44.26
N ARG A 85 4.05 -8.23 -43.88
CA ARG A 85 3.20 -7.06 -43.65
C ARG A 85 2.51 -6.63 -44.94
N GLY A 86 1.20 -6.40 -44.87
CA GLY A 86 0.33 -6.10 -45.99
C GLY A 86 -0.09 -7.31 -46.83
N SER A 87 0.30 -8.54 -46.43
CA SER A 87 -0.13 -9.76 -47.12
C SER A 87 -1.65 -9.96 -47.02
N GLU A 88 -2.21 -10.69 -47.98
CA GLU A 88 -3.61 -11.09 -47.94
C GLU A 88 -3.92 -11.98 -46.72
N LEU A 89 -2.92 -12.74 -46.24
CA LEU A 89 -3.02 -13.54 -45.02
C LEU A 89 -3.17 -12.68 -43.76
N GLU A 90 -2.40 -11.60 -43.63
CA GLU A 90 -2.55 -10.64 -42.52
C GLU A 90 -3.93 -9.97 -42.56
N LYS A 91 -4.39 -9.55 -43.74
CA LYS A 91 -5.74 -8.97 -43.91
C LYS A 91 -6.85 -9.96 -43.54
N ALA A 92 -6.73 -11.21 -44.01
CA ALA A 92 -7.69 -12.27 -43.71
C ALA A 92 -7.71 -12.63 -42.21
N TRP A 93 -6.54 -12.62 -41.55
CA TRP A 93 -6.46 -12.78 -40.10
C TRP A 93 -7.17 -11.64 -39.36
N HIS A 94 -6.90 -10.39 -39.75
CA HIS A 94 -7.54 -9.22 -39.18
C HIS A 94 -9.06 -9.28 -39.32
N GLU A 95 -9.56 -9.63 -40.50
CA GLU A 95 -11.00 -9.78 -40.73
C GLU A 95 -11.61 -10.89 -39.86
N ALA A 96 -10.89 -12.00 -39.68
CA ALA A 96 -11.38 -13.14 -38.91
C ALA A 96 -11.37 -12.92 -37.38
N PHE A 97 -10.40 -12.18 -36.85
CA PHE A 97 -10.10 -12.18 -35.41
C PHE A 97 -10.08 -10.82 -34.73
N ASN A 98 -10.10 -9.69 -35.44
CA ASN A 98 -9.99 -8.38 -34.78
C ASN A 98 -11.15 -8.15 -33.79
N VAL A 99 -12.39 -8.46 -34.17
CA VAL A 99 -13.56 -8.23 -33.30
C VAL A 99 -13.46 -9.04 -32.00
N ASP A 100 -13.11 -10.32 -32.09
CA ASP A 100 -12.95 -11.17 -30.91
C ASP A 100 -11.79 -10.73 -30.02
N ALA A 101 -10.69 -10.28 -30.63
CA ALA A 101 -9.53 -9.78 -29.92
C ALA A 101 -9.83 -8.49 -29.16
N GLU A 102 -10.60 -7.58 -29.77
CA GLU A 102 -11.07 -6.34 -29.16
C GLU A 102 -11.98 -6.62 -27.96
N VAL A 103 -12.98 -7.48 -28.11
CA VAL A 103 -13.89 -7.86 -27.02
C VAL A 103 -13.12 -8.48 -25.86
N ALA A 104 -12.19 -9.40 -26.15
CA ALA A 104 -11.38 -10.04 -25.11
C ALA A 104 -10.43 -9.05 -24.42
N PHE A 105 -9.86 -8.09 -25.16
CA PHE A 105 -9.00 -7.05 -24.61
C PHE A 105 -9.78 -6.13 -23.66
N GLU A 106 -10.92 -5.58 -24.09
CA GLU A 106 -11.70 -4.64 -23.28
C GLU A 106 -12.22 -5.34 -22.01
N ALA A 107 -12.69 -6.59 -22.12
CA ALA A 107 -13.10 -7.38 -20.96
C ALA A 107 -11.96 -7.62 -19.97
N ALA A 108 -10.76 -7.97 -20.46
CA ALA A 108 -9.58 -8.17 -19.62
C ALA A 108 -9.08 -6.87 -18.98
N LEU A 109 -9.19 -5.75 -19.70
CA LEU A 109 -8.78 -4.44 -19.22
C LEU A 109 -9.73 -3.90 -18.15
N GLU A 110 -11.04 -4.08 -18.31
CA GLU A 110 -12.08 -3.62 -17.37
C GLU A 110 -11.85 -4.18 -15.96
N VAL A 111 -11.53 -5.47 -15.86
CA VAL A 111 -11.26 -6.13 -14.57
C VAL A 111 -9.78 -6.11 -14.17
N ARG A 112 -8.91 -5.51 -14.99
CA ARG A 112 -7.44 -5.49 -14.80
C ARG A 112 -6.84 -6.88 -14.58
N ASP A 113 -7.31 -7.88 -15.31
CA ASP A 113 -6.79 -9.25 -15.20
C ASP A 113 -5.52 -9.41 -16.05
N LEU A 114 -4.39 -9.50 -15.36
CA LEU A 114 -3.07 -9.64 -15.96
C LEU A 114 -2.95 -10.90 -16.84
N ALA A 115 -3.48 -12.03 -16.37
CA ALA A 115 -3.41 -13.30 -17.09
C ALA A 115 -4.28 -13.25 -18.36
N ALA A 116 -5.47 -12.65 -18.27
CA ALA A 116 -6.35 -12.45 -19.42
C ALA A 116 -5.72 -11.51 -20.47
N LEU A 117 -5.10 -10.40 -20.05
CA LEU A 117 -4.39 -9.49 -20.97
C LEU A 117 -3.24 -10.20 -21.68
N MET A 118 -2.45 -11.00 -20.97
CA MET A 118 -1.41 -11.82 -21.58
C MET A 118 -1.99 -12.83 -22.56
N LEU A 119 -3.11 -13.47 -22.21
CA LEU A 119 -3.78 -14.44 -23.07
C LEU A 119 -4.31 -13.80 -24.36
N VAL A 120 -4.78 -12.54 -24.33
CA VAL A 120 -5.15 -11.81 -25.56
C VAL A 120 -3.93 -11.59 -26.45
N GLY A 121 -2.80 -11.17 -25.87
CA GLY A 121 -1.54 -10.97 -26.59
C GLY A 121 -1.02 -12.25 -27.25
N VAL A 122 -1.21 -13.39 -26.58
CA VAL A 122 -0.89 -14.71 -27.10
C VAL A 122 -1.91 -15.15 -28.15
N ARG A 123 -3.21 -15.11 -27.88
CA ARG A 123 -4.24 -15.69 -28.74
C ARG A 123 -4.39 -14.97 -30.09
N TYR A 124 -4.12 -13.66 -30.12
CA TYR A 124 -4.40 -12.82 -31.29
C TYR A 124 -3.17 -12.03 -31.74
N PRO A 125 -1.98 -12.64 -31.95
CA PRO A 125 -0.69 -11.95 -31.97
C PRO A 125 -0.54 -10.89 -33.07
N PHE A 126 -1.38 -10.96 -34.11
CA PHE A 126 -1.41 -10.00 -35.21
C PHE A 126 -2.51 -8.94 -35.07
N ALA A 127 -3.49 -9.12 -34.18
CA ALA A 127 -4.54 -8.12 -33.97
C ALA A 127 -3.99 -6.87 -33.25
N PRO A 128 -4.50 -5.66 -33.56
CA PRO A 128 -4.13 -4.43 -32.84
C PRO A 128 -4.39 -4.52 -31.32
N ALA A 129 -5.44 -5.24 -30.93
CA ALA A 129 -5.77 -5.54 -29.54
C ALA A 129 -4.64 -6.29 -28.81
N ALA A 130 -3.92 -7.21 -29.46
CA ALA A 130 -2.84 -7.96 -28.82
C ALA A 130 -1.64 -7.09 -28.45
N LEU A 131 -1.35 -6.06 -29.24
CA LEU A 131 -0.33 -5.07 -28.90
C LEU A 131 -0.72 -4.30 -27.64
N ARG A 132 -1.95 -3.78 -27.63
CA ARG A 132 -2.49 -3.03 -26.49
C ARG A 132 -2.56 -3.90 -25.25
N ALA A 133 -2.94 -5.17 -25.40
CA ALA A 133 -2.96 -6.15 -24.32
C ALA A 133 -1.56 -6.45 -23.78
N THR A 134 -0.58 -6.69 -24.66
CA THR A 134 0.83 -6.92 -24.27
C THR A 134 1.38 -5.70 -23.51
N LYS A 135 1.14 -4.49 -24.02
CA LYS A 135 1.53 -3.25 -23.35
C LYS A 135 0.83 -3.10 -21.99
N ALA A 136 -0.49 -3.26 -21.94
CA ALA A 136 -1.28 -3.15 -20.71
C ALA A 136 -0.84 -4.17 -19.66
N SER A 137 -0.57 -5.42 -20.06
CA SER A 137 -0.02 -6.44 -19.14
C SER A 137 1.36 -6.08 -18.62
N ALA A 138 2.25 -5.53 -19.45
CA ALA A 138 3.58 -5.12 -19.03
C ALA A 138 3.54 -3.90 -18.11
N ASP A 139 2.66 -2.93 -18.39
CA ASP A 139 2.41 -1.75 -17.56
C ASP A 139 1.79 -2.14 -16.21
N LEU A 140 0.84 -3.06 -16.20
CA LEU A 140 0.19 -3.57 -14.99
C LEU A 140 1.19 -4.37 -14.12
N ALA A 141 1.91 -5.32 -14.71
CA ALA A 141 2.97 -6.06 -14.03
C ALA A 141 4.05 -5.12 -13.47
N PHE A 142 4.39 -4.05 -14.19
CA PHE A 142 5.34 -3.04 -13.71
C PHE A 142 4.79 -2.27 -12.50
N ALA A 143 3.51 -1.90 -12.52
CA ALA A 143 2.84 -1.18 -11.43
C ALA A 143 2.67 -2.04 -10.18
N GLU A 144 2.48 -3.35 -10.35
CA GLU A 144 2.34 -4.33 -9.26
C GLU A 144 3.69 -4.82 -8.71
N GLY A 145 4.82 -4.34 -9.22
CA GLY A 145 6.15 -4.77 -8.77
C GLY A 145 6.63 -6.10 -9.35
N GLN A 146 5.88 -6.73 -10.24
CA GLN A 146 6.25 -7.98 -10.93
C GLN A 146 7.30 -7.75 -12.03
N ARG A 147 8.52 -7.33 -11.65
CA ARG A 147 9.60 -6.91 -12.57
C ARG A 147 9.95 -7.94 -13.63
N ALA A 148 10.02 -9.21 -13.25
CA ALA A 148 10.37 -10.29 -14.17
C ALA A 148 9.35 -10.46 -15.29
N LEU A 149 8.06 -10.29 -14.96
CA LEU A 149 6.97 -10.37 -15.92
C LEU A 149 6.89 -9.11 -16.78
N ALA A 150 7.03 -7.94 -16.17
CA ALA A 150 7.10 -6.65 -16.86
C ALA A 150 8.23 -6.62 -17.89
N ALA A 151 9.45 -7.03 -17.53
CA ALA A 151 10.59 -7.11 -18.44
C ALA A 151 10.30 -7.99 -19.66
N LYS A 152 9.68 -9.17 -19.45
CA LYS A 152 9.27 -10.08 -20.53
C LYS A 152 8.21 -9.44 -21.42
N GLY A 153 7.24 -8.74 -20.83
CA GLY A 153 6.19 -8.03 -21.55
C GLY A 153 6.74 -6.90 -22.44
N TYR A 154 7.64 -6.06 -21.92
CA TYR A 154 8.27 -5.01 -22.72
C TYR A 154 9.19 -5.56 -23.81
N SER A 155 9.91 -6.65 -23.55
CA SER A 155 10.71 -7.34 -24.57
C SER A 155 9.83 -7.86 -25.71
N ALA A 156 8.69 -8.49 -25.37
CA ALA A 156 7.71 -8.93 -26.36
C ALA A 156 7.11 -7.78 -27.16
N LEU A 157 6.84 -6.63 -26.52
CA LEU A 157 6.34 -5.43 -27.19
C LEU A 157 7.37 -4.88 -28.19
N MET A 158 8.65 -4.86 -27.84
CA MET A 158 9.71 -4.40 -28.73
C MET A 158 9.93 -5.35 -29.91
N ALA A 159 9.80 -6.66 -29.69
CA ALA A 159 9.86 -7.65 -30.77
C ALA A 159 8.70 -7.49 -31.79
N LEU A 160 7.60 -6.83 -31.41
CA LEU A 160 6.46 -6.53 -32.28
C LEU A 160 6.66 -5.27 -33.15
N GLU A 161 7.68 -4.44 -32.91
CA GLU A 161 7.95 -3.20 -33.68
C GLU A 161 7.90 -3.39 -35.21
N PRO A 162 8.51 -4.44 -35.80
CA PRO A 162 8.53 -4.59 -37.26
C PRO A 162 7.14 -4.83 -37.86
N PHE A 163 6.24 -5.43 -37.08
CA PHE A 163 5.01 -6.02 -37.56
C PHE A 163 3.80 -5.08 -37.37
N GLN A 164 3.83 -4.21 -36.36
CA GLN A 164 2.67 -3.40 -36.00
C GLN A 164 3.02 -1.90 -35.90
N SER A 165 2.00 -1.05 -36.02
CA SER A 165 2.14 0.41 -35.85
C SER A 165 2.23 0.79 -34.36
N VAL A 166 3.24 0.26 -33.66
CA VAL A 166 3.56 0.71 -32.30
C VAL A 166 4.07 2.14 -32.39
N SER A 167 3.54 3.05 -31.57
CA SER A 167 4.08 4.40 -31.57
C SER A 167 5.54 4.37 -31.10
N ARG A 168 6.40 5.20 -31.70
CA ARG A 168 7.79 5.33 -31.24
C ARG A 168 7.87 5.74 -29.76
N GLN A 169 6.86 6.44 -29.26
CA GLN A 169 6.76 6.82 -27.85
C GLN A 169 6.52 5.61 -26.95
N ASP A 170 5.63 4.69 -27.34
CA ASP A 170 5.36 3.48 -26.57
C ASP A 170 6.57 2.54 -26.54
N LEU A 171 7.27 2.40 -27.66
CA LEU A 171 8.51 1.62 -27.72
C LEU A 171 9.61 2.25 -26.86
N ALA A 172 9.73 3.58 -26.88
CA ALA A 172 10.65 4.30 -26.02
C ALA A 172 10.35 4.06 -24.53
N LEU A 173 9.09 4.21 -24.12
CA LEU A 173 8.68 3.97 -22.75
C LEU A 173 8.90 2.51 -22.33
N ALA A 174 8.56 1.56 -23.21
CA ALA A 174 8.80 0.13 -22.99
C ALA A 174 10.29 -0.19 -22.85
N ALA A 175 11.15 0.43 -23.66
CA ALA A 175 12.59 0.22 -23.58
C ALA A 175 13.17 0.73 -22.24
N ILE A 176 12.74 1.89 -21.76
CA ILE A 176 13.13 2.41 -20.44
C ILE A 176 12.64 1.49 -19.32
N LYS A 177 11.36 1.16 -19.30
CA LYS A 177 10.79 0.34 -18.23
C LYS A 177 11.37 -1.08 -18.23
N GLY A 178 11.59 -1.65 -19.41
CA GLY A 178 12.28 -2.92 -19.60
C GLY A 178 13.72 -2.88 -19.09
N TYR A 179 14.48 -1.84 -19.47
CA TYR A 179 15.84 -1.61 -18.96
C TYR A 179 15.86 -1.59 -17.43
N LEU A 180 15.00 -0.77 -16.80
CA LEU A 180 14.90 -0.67 -15.34
C LEU A 180 14.61 -2.03 -14.70
N CYS A 181 13.60 -2.76 -15.19
CA CYS A 181 13.27 -4.09 -14.65
C CYS A 181 14.44 -5.08 -14.79
N THR A 182 15.08 -5.12 -15.95
CA THR A 182 16.19 -6.07 -16.19
C THR A 182 17.44 -5.74 -15.39
N ARG A 183 17.69 -4.46 -15.11
CA ARG A 183 18.80 -4.01 -14.26
C ARG A 183 18.57 -4.40 -12.81
N GLU A 184 17.37 -4.14 -12.27
CA GLU A 184 16.95 -4.55 -10.92
C GLU A 184 17.07 -6.07 -10.72
N LEU A 185 16.68 -6.86 -11.74
CA LEU A 185 16.79 -8.32 -11.71
C LEU A 185 18.20 -8.87 -11.98
N GLY A 186 19.17 -8.03 -12.35
CA GLY A 186 20.52 -8.45 -12.74
C GLY A 186 20.59 -9.21 -14.08
N TRP A 187 19.59 -9.09 -14.96
CA TRP A 187 19.51 -9.77 -16.26
C TRP A 187 20.36 -9.07 -17.33
N ARG A 188 21.69 -9.11 -17.19
CA ARG A 188 22.66 -8.36 -18.02
C ARG A 188 22.47 -8.46 -19.53
N LYS A 189 22.09 -9.64 -20.04
CA LYS A 189 21.87 -9.82 -21.49
C LYS A 189 20.66 -9.00 -21.97
N ALA A 190 19.52 -9.14 -21.30
CA ALA A 190 18.31 -8.40 -21.64
C ALA A 190 18.47 -6.90 -21.37
N GLU A 191 19.16 -6.52 -20.29
CA GLU A 191 19.59 -5.14 -20.03
C GLU A 191 20.33 -4.54 -21.23
N GLY A 192 21.29 -5.28 -21.77
CA GLY A 192 22.05 -4.89 -22.97
C GLY A 192 21.19 -4.74 -24.22
N GLU A 193 20.15 -5.55 -24.40
CA GLU A 193 19.22 -5.45 -25.52
C GLU A 193 18.37 -4.17 -25.44
N PHE A 194 17.79 -3.88 -24.28
CA PHE A 194 17.04 -2.63 -24.05
C PHE A 194 17.94 -1.41 -24.22
N LYS A 195 19.15 -1.45 -23.65
CA LYS A 195 20.10 -0.34 -23.76
C LYS A 195 20.56 -0.09 -25.20
N SER A 196 20.83 -1.16 -25.95
CA SER A 196 21.21 -1.04 -27.37
C SER A 196 20.12 -0.37 -28.19
N TRP A 197 18.84 -0.69 -27.92
CA TRP A 197 17.73 -0.03 -28.59
C TRP A 197 17.61 1.45 -28.21
N ILE A 198 17.79 1.79 -26.92
CA ILE A 198 17.79 3.18 -26.43
C ILE A 198 18.91 3.99 -27.11
N ASP A 199 20.12 3.45 -27.14
CA ASP A 199 21.30 4.08 -27.72
C ASP A 199 21.17 4.25 -29.25
N ALA A 200 20.47 3.32 -29.93
CA ALA A 200 20.16 3.41 -31.35
C ALA A 200 19.05 4.42 -31.69
N ASN A 201 18.23 4.81 -30.70
CA ASN A 201 17.07 5.69 -30.89
C ASN A 201 17.11 6.94 -29.99
N PRO A 202 18.21 7.72 -29.94
CA PRO A 202 18.37 8.80 -28.97
C PRO A 202 17.38 9.96 -29.16
N ALA A 203 16.85 10.12 -30.39
CA ALA A 203 15.84 11.13 -30.73
C ALA A 203 14.40 10.66 -30.42
N ALA A 204 14.20 9.39 -30.03
CA ALA A 204 12.91 8.97 -29.51
C ALA A 204 12.65 9.76 -28.23
N ALA A 205 11.50 10.41 -28.16
CA ALA A 205 11.17 11.29 -27.06
C ALA A 205 9.85 10.87 -26.45
N VAL A 206 9.80 10.92 -25.13
CA VAL A 206 8.65 10.56 -24.32
C VAL A 206 8.09 11.84 -23.70
N LEU A 207 6.76 11.96 -23.66
CA LEU A 207 6.12 12.97 -22.83
C LEU A 207 6.28 12.58 -21.36
N TRP A 208 7.03 13.40 -20.62
CA TRP A 208 7.26 13.26 -19.19
C TRP A 208 6.64 14.46 -18.48
N GLY A 209 5.43 14.27 -17.97
CA GLY A 209 4.57 15.41 -17.58
C GLY A 209 4.17 16.21 -18.81
N GLU A 210 4.43 17.52 -18.81
CA GLU A 210 4.20 18.42 -19.95
C GLU A 210 5.42 18.54 -20.88
N GLU A 211 6.58 18.02 -20.47
CA GLU A 211 7.83 18.15 -21.23
C GLU A 211 8.07 16.95 -22.13
N ARG A 212 8.52 17.21 -23.37
CA ARG A 212 8.99 16.15 -24.27
C ARG A 212 10.50 15.96 -24.08
N LYS A 213 10.90 14.86 -23.45
CA LYS A 213 12.31 14.55 -23.17
C LYS A 213 12.85 13.44 -24.07
N PRO A 214 14.07 13.59 -24.63
CA PRO A 214 14.76 12.51 -25.32
C PRO A 214 15.01 11.32 -24.37
N ILE A 215 14.84 10.11 -24.87
CA ILE A 215 14.98 8.87 -24.08
C ILE A 215 16.36 8.73 -23.44
N GLY A 216 17.43 9.13 -24.14
CA GLY A 216 18.78 9.08 -23.60
C GLY A 216 18.98 10.03 -22.42
N ALA A 217 18.33 11.20 -22.45
CA ALA A 217 18.36 12.15 -21.32
C ALA A 217 17.55 11.63 -20.14
N LEU A 218 16.37 11.05 -20.41
CA LEU A 218 15.52 10.44 -19.38
C LEU A 218 16.21 9.24 -18.71
N LEU A 219 16.87 8.38 -19.49
CA LEU A 219 17.66 7.27 -18.98
C LEU A 219 18.82 7.79 -18.10
N LEU A 220 19.53 8.83 -18.53
CA LEU A 220 20.59 9.43 -17.73
C LEU A 220 20.06 10.01 -16.40
N ASP A 221 18.88 10.63 -16.41
CA ASP A 221 18.22 11.12 -15.20
C ASP A 221 17.88 9.95 -14.26
N PHE A 222 17.36 8.84 -14.80
CA PHE A 222 17.13 7.61 -14.04
C PHE A 222 18.43 6.98 -13.54
N GLU A 223 19.46 6.84 -14.37
CA GLU A 223 20.77 6.30 -13.99
C GLU A 223 21.50 7.16 -12.97
N LYS A 224 21.20 8.45 -12.87
CA LYS A 224 21.68 9.32 -11.79
C LYS A 224 20.87 9.13 -10.51
N ALA A 225 19.58 8.81 -10.63
CA ALA A 225 18.73 8.47 -9.51
C ALA A 225 19.03 7.05 -8.96
N ILE A 226 19.38 6.07 -9.81
CA ILE A 226 19.57 4.66 -9.40
C ILE A 226 20.73 4.41 -8.42
N PRO A 227 21.88 5.13 -8.44
CA PRO A 227 22.89 5.05 -7.39
C PRO A 227 22.39 5.45 -6.01
N SER A 228 21.22 6.11 -5.92
CA SER A 228 20.52 6.34 -4.65
C SER A 228 19.52 5.23 -4.27
N PHE A 229 19.27 4.27 -5.17
CA PHE A 229 18.39 3.11 -4.99
C PHE A 229 19.11 1.79 -4.66
N ASP A 230 20.37 1.57 -5.11
CA ASP A 230 21.14 0.34 -4.79
C ASP A 230 21.36 0.15 -3.27
N THR A 231 21.25 1.22 -2.46
CA THR A 231 21.24 1.15 -0.99
C THR A 231 19.86 0.92 -0.35
N LEU A 232 18.78 1.01 -1.13
CA LEU A 232 17.39 0.84 -0.68
C LEU A 232 16.80 -0.54 -1.03
N GLU A 233 17.31 -1.21 -2.06
CA GLU A 233 16.66 -2.41 -2.64
C GLU A 233 16.90 -3.73 -1.88
N LEU A 234 17.84 -3.77 -0.92
CA LEU A 234 17.92 -4.86 0.06
C LEU A 234 16.89 -4.72 1.21
N GLN A 235 16.06 -3.68 1.21
CA GLN A 235 15.13 -3.37 2.31
C GLN A 235 13.64 -3.26 1.94
N LEU A 236 13.24 -3.40 0.67
CA LEU A 236 11.86 -3.12 0.26
C LEU A 236 11.25 -4.26 -0.57
N GLY A 237 10.66 -5.23 0.13
CA GLY A 237 9.66 -6.15 -0.42
C GLY A 237 8.25 -5.53 -0.42
N GLU A 238 7.31 -6.20 -1.09
CA GLU A 238 5.97 -5.80 -1.57
C GLU A 238 4.94 -5.22 -0.55
N SER A 239 5.33 -4.77 0.64
CA SER A 239 4.42 -4.26 1.68
C SER A 239 4.36 -2.72 1.77
N LEU A 240 4.54 -2.00 0.65
CA LEU A 240 4.72 -0.54 0.66
C LEU A 240 3.46 0.30 0.39
N VAL A 241 2.27 -0.30 0.23
CA VAL A 241 1.06 0.47 -0.12
C VAL A 241 0.53 1.32 1.05
N SER A 242 1.04 1.17 2.28
CA SER A 242 0.56 1.99 3.42
C SER A 242 1.49 2.11 4.63
N MET A 243 2.82 2.05 4.49
CA MET A 243 3.71 2.15 5.65
C MET A 243 4.08 3.60 6.04
N PRO A 244 4.15 3.92 7.35
CA PRO A 244 4.73 5.17 7.84
C PRO A 244 6.25 5.18 7.62
N MET A 245 6.83 6.33 7.25
CA MET A 245 8.26 6.53 6.93
C MET A 245 9.29 6.07 8.01
N ALA A 246 8.86 5.68 9.21
CA ALA A 246 9.76 5.37 10.35
C ALA A 246 10.40 3.97 10.33
N THR A 247 10.13 3.12 9.34
CA THR A 247 10.69 1.75 9.25
C THR A 247 12.04 1.63 8.53
N LEU A 248 12.65 2.73 8.09
CA LEU A 248 13.95 2.73 7.40
C LEU A 248 15.12 2.92 8.38
N ALA A 249 15.68 1.81 8.90
CA ALA A 249 16.98 1.81 9.59
C ALA A 249 17.92 0.80 8.93
N GLY A 250 18.74 1.28 7.99
CA GLY A 250 19.90 0.58 7.45
C GLY A 250 21.20 1.00 8.16
N GLN A 251 22.23 0.15 8.12
CA GLN A 251 23.54 0.46 8.71
C GLN A 251 24.15 1.74 8.10
N PRO A 252 24.84 2.58 8.88
CA PRO A 252 25.51 3.76 8.34
C PRO A 252 26.58 3.33 7.35
N SER A 253 26.41 3.71 6.08
CA SER A 253 27.49 3.58 5.09
C SER A 253 28.66 4.45 5.55
N LYS A 254 29.90 3.95 5.40
CA LYS A 254 31.14 4.70 5.68
C LYS A 254 31.41 5.82 4.67
N ALA A 255 30.54 6.07 3.70
CA ALA A 255 30.70 7.17 2.77
C ALA A 255 30.29 8.47 3.46
N GLU A 256 31.24 9.41 3.60
CA GLU A 256 30.93 10.77 4.01
C GLU A 256 29.82 11.33 3.10
N PRO A 257 28.70 11.83 3.66
CA PRO A 257 27.65 12.42 2.85
C PRO A 257 28.25 13.65 2.16
N LYS A 258 28.36 13.61 0.83
CA LYS A 258 28.65 14.81 0.05
C LYS A 258 27.52 15.79 0.32
N ASN A 259 27.87 16.99 0.81
CA ASN A 259 27.00 18.13 1.05
C ASN A 259 25.91 18.28 -0.04
N LEU A 260 24.75 17.68 0.19
CA LEU A 260 23.48 18.01 -0.46
C LEU A 260 22.74 18.96 0.48
N GLU A 261 23.37 20.09 0.80
CA GLU A 261 22.64 21.21 1.36
C GLU A 261 21.81 21.85 0.24
N THR A 262 20.49 21.86 0.45
CA THR A 262 19.52 22.84 -0.06
C THR A 262 19.06 22.77 -1.54
N GLN A 263 18.25 21.75 -1.86
CA GLN A 263 16.93 22.03 -2.43
C GLN A 263 15.87 21.58 -1.42
N ALA A 264 15.86 22.23 -0.26
CA ALA A 264 14.76 22.09 0.66
C ALA A 264 13.51 22.61 -0.06
N TRP A 265 12.45 21.79 -0.10
CA TRP A 265 11.11 22.34 -0.31
C TRP A 265 10.96 23.53 0.63
N PRO A 266 10.40 24.68 0.19
CA PRO A 266 10.13 25.77 1.11
C PRO A 266 9.39 25.17 2.31
N SER A 267 9.96 25.33 3.51
CA SER A 267 9.47 24.70 4.74
C SER A 267 7.96 24.69 4.72
N LEU A 268 7.34 23.51 4.63
CA LEU A 268 5.90 23.38 4.50
C LEU A 268 5.29 23.82 5.84
N LYS A 269 5.09 25.13 5.99
CA LYS A 269 4.49 25.70 7.18
C LYS A 269 3.01 25.41 7.08
N ILE A 270 2.58 24.32 7.72
CA ILE A 270 1.16 24.06 7.99
C ILE A 270 0.69 25.24 8.85
N LYS A 271 0.11 26.27 8.21
CA LYS A 271 -0.51 27.41 8.87
C LYS A 271 -1.87 26.98 9.42
N GLY A 272 -1.87 25.98 10.30
CA GLY A 272 -3.03 25.71 11.12
C GLY A 272 -3.11 26.80 12.20
N PRO A 273 -4.28 27.40 12.47
CA PRO A 273 -4.45 28.09 13.72
C PRO A 273 -4.36 27.02 14.81
N LEU A 274 -3.17 26.79 15.38
CA LEU A 274 -3.09 26.26 16.74
C LEU A 274 -3.94 27.23 17.55
N SER A 275 -5.16 26.80 17.91
CA SER A 275 -6.16 27.75 18.36
C SER A 275 -5.57 28.55 19.54
N PRO A 276 -5.64 29.90 19.54
CA PRO A 276 -5.15 30.70 20.67
C PRO A 276 -5.91 30.46 21.99
N ARG A 277 -6.79 29.43 22.04
CA ARG A 277 -7.64 29.05 23.16
C ARG A 277 -7.04 27.90 23.97
N THR A 278 -5.74 27.68 23.89
CA THR A 278 -5.02 26.78 24.79
C THR A 278 -5.07 27.31 26.22
N SER A 279 -5.33 26.42 27.19
CA SER A 279 -5.58 26.80 28.58
C SER A 279 -4.40 27.57 29.21
N TYR A 280 -4.70 28.36 30.24
CA TYR A 280 -3.72 29.10 31.06
C TYR A 280 -2.58 28.21 31.62
N ALA A 281 -2.75 26.87 31.63
CA ALA A 281 -1.70 25.92 32.04
C ALA A 281 -0.60 25.70 30.99
N MET A 282 -0.86 25.96 29.70
CA MET A 282 0.12 25.75 28.62
C MET A 282 1.03 26.94 28.34
N LYS A 283 0.72 28.13 28.88
CA LYS A 283 1.52 29.35 28.63
C LYS A 283 2.98 29.24 29.09
N ASN A 284 3.26 28.33 30.02
CA ASN A 284 4.62 28.06 30.53
C ASN A 284 5.31 26.88 29.81
N LEU A 285 4.65 26.22 28.86
CA LEU A 285 5.17 25.12 28.06
C LEU A 285 5.40 25.52 26.59
N LEU A 286 5.27 26.80 26.21
CA LEU A 286 5.24 27.30 24.83
C LEU A 286 6.50 27.06 23.95
N GLU A 287 7.45 26.25 24.41
CA GLU A 287 8.50 25.63 23.58
C GLU A 287 8.20 24.14 23.31
N VAL A 288 6.94 23.70 23.34
CA VAL A 288 6.60 22.33 22.92
C VAL A 288 6.91 22.20 21.43
N GLU A 289 8.01 21.52 21.11
CA GLU A 289 8.27 20.99 19.77
C GLU A 289 7.02 20.25 19.31
N VAL A 290 6.51 20.62 18.13
CA VAL A 290 5.34 19.98 17.52
C VAL A 290 5.57 18.47 17.51
N SER A 291 4.58 17.69 17.98
CA SER A 291 4.67 16.23 17.95
C SER A 291 5.11 15.78 16.55
N PRO A 292 6.09 14.87 16.44
CA PRO A 292 6.55 14.40 15.14
C PRO A 292 5.38 13.79 14.39
N VAL A 293 5.00 14.41 13.28
CA VAL A 293 4.02 13.84 12.35
C VAL A 293 4.73 12.85 11.45
N ILE A 294 4.19 11.64 11.33
CA ILE A 294 4.68 10.69 10.34
C ILE A 294 3.72 10.74 9.15
N PRO A 295 4.17 11.29 8.00
CA PRO A 295 3.34 11.32 6.82
C PRO A 295 3.16 9.90 6.26
N THR A 296 2.00 9.66 5.68
CA THR A 296 1.75 8.49 4.84
C THR A 296 1.93 8.90 3.40
N VAL A 297 2.90 8.30 2.72
CA VAL A 297 3.22 8.61 1.33
C VAL A 297 2.55 7.59 0.43
N THR A 298 1.89 8.08 -0.61
CA THR A 298 1.24 7.29 -1.65
C THR A 298 1.86 7.68 -3.00
N PRO A 299 1.62 6.92 -4.10
CA PRO A 299 2.19 7.27 -5.41
C PRO A 299 1.86 8.68 -5.91
N THR A 300 0.74 9.25 -5.47
CA THR A 300 0.24 10.55 -5.96
C THR A 300 0.11 11.61 -4.86
N SER A 301 0.22 11.25 -3.58
CA SER A 301 -0.05 12.18 -2.49
C SER A 301 0.72 11.90 -1.20
N ILE A 302 0.94 12.95 -0.42
CA ILE A 302 1.44 12.91 0.95
C ILE A 302 0.28 13.23 1.89
N LEU A 303 0.00 12.33 2.82
CA LEU A 303 -1.07 12.46 3.80
C LEU A 303 -0.45 12.77 5.17
N VAL A 304 -0.96 13.78 5.86
CA VAL A 304 -0.44 14.21 7.17
C VAL A 304 -1.59 14.26 8.16
N ASN A 305 -1.55 13.40 9.19
CA ASN A 305 -2.53 13.40 10.27
C ASN A 305 -1.96 14.11 11.49
N THR A 306 -2.58 15.22 11.90
CA THR A 306 -2.20 15.97 13.12
C THR A 306 -3.04 15.59 14.35
N GLY A 307 -3.96 14.64 14.19
CA GLY A 307 -5.03 14.33 15.14
C GLY A 307 -6.19 15.32 15.06
N GLU A 308 -5.92 16.62 15.02
CA GLU A 308 -7.00 17.62 14.85
C GLU A 308 -7.54 17.64 13.41
N ALA A 309 -6.64 17.50 12.44
CA ALA A 309 -6.97 17.60 11.03
C ALA A 309 -6.16 16.60 10.20
N LEU A 310 -6.74 16.20 9.08
CA LEU A 310 -6.09 15.39 8.06
C LEU A 310 -5.79 16.27 6.84
N TYR A 311 -4.52 16.35 6.46
CA TYR A 311 -4.06 17.09 5.30
C TYR A 311 -3.64 16.13 4.20
N GLY A 312 -3.91 16.51 2.96
CA GLY A 312 -3.47 15.80 1.77
C GLY A 312 -2.74 16.78 0.86
N PHE A 313 -1.60 16.38 0.34
CA PHE A 313 -0.82 17.16 -0.62
C PHE A 313 -0.56 16.32 -1.84
N ASP A 314 -0.73 16.89 -3.03
CA ASP A 314 -0.27 16.28 -4.27
C ASP A 314 1.25 16.12 -4.22
N PHE A 315 1.75 14.91 -4.47
CA PHE A 315 3.16 14.56 -4.25
C PHE A 315 4.09 15.36 -5.17
N LEU A 316 3.66 15.63 -6.41
CA LEU A 316 4.49 16.29 -7.42
C LEU A 316 4.48 17.81 -7.29
N SER A 317 3.30 18.41 -7.12
CA SER A 317 3.13 19.86 -7.07
C SER A 317 3.23 20.45 -5.68
N GLY A 318 3.11 19.63 -4.63
CA GLY A 318 3.02 20.06 -3.23
C GLY A 318 1.74 20.84 -2.90
N LYS A 319 0.78 20.94 -3.83
CA LYS A 319 -0.48 21.64 -3.60
C LYS A 319 -1.36 20.84 -2.65
N SER A 320 -2.05 21.55 -1.75
CA SER A 320 -3.05 20.94 -0.88
C SER A 320 -4.20 20.36 -1.71
N LEU A 321 -4.59 19.13 -1.42
CA LEU A 321 -5.74 18.45 -2.01
C LEU A 321 -7.07 18.98 -1.45
N TRP A 322 -7.09 19.37 -0.17
CA TRP A 322 -8.33 19.69 0.57
C TRP A 322 -8.29 21.06 1.26
N GLY A 323 -7.55 22.02 0.70
CA GLY A 323 -7.44 23.37 1.28
C GLY A 323 -6.85 23.36 2.69
N ASP A 324 -7.66 23.71 3.69
CA ASP A 324 -7.29 23.85 5.11
C ASP A 324 -7.27 22.52 5.90
N GLY A 325 -7.47 21.40 5.21
CA GLY A 325 -7.50 20.06 5.77
C GLY A 325 -8.90 19.62 6.23
N VAL A 326 -9.07 18.32 6.37
CA VAL A 326 -10.32 17.66 6.75
C VAL A 326 -10.41 17.56 8.27
N ARG A 327 -11.56 17.94 8.84
CA ARG A 327 -11.81 17.98 10.29
C ARG A 327 -13.21 17.48 10.60
N LEU A 328 -13.40 16.93 11.80
CA LEU A 328 -14.74 16.67 12.32
C LEU A 328 -15.44 18.01 12.60
N GLU A 329 -16.73 18.08 12.29
CA GLU A 329 -17.52 19.28 12.54
C GLU A 329 -17.58 19.59 14.04
N ALA A 330 -17.13 20.80 14.39
CA ALA A 330 -17.17 21.28 15.75
C ALA A 330 -18.51 21.97 16.05
N PRO A 331 -19.21 21.60 17.15
CA PRO A 331 -20.38 22.35 17.58
C PRO A 331 -20.02 23.82 17.86
N ARG A 332 -21.01 24.73 17.78
CA ARG A 332 -20.75 26.18 17.96
C ARG A 332 -20.12 26.53 19.32
N ASP A 333 -20.38 25.72 20.34
CA ASP A 333 -19.84 25.86 21.68
C ASP A 333 -18.62 24.96 21.93
N ALA A 334 -17.98 24.48 20.86
CA ALA A 334 -16.84 23.60 20.97
C ALA A 334 -15.66 24.25 21.69
N PHE A 335 -14.91 23.41 22.40
CA PHE A 335 -13.65 23.79 23.03
C PHE A 335 -12.63 22.67 22.89
N HIS A 336 -11.35 23.01 22.83
CA HIS A 336 -10.26 22.04 22.74
C HIS A 336 -9.54 22.01 24.09
N TYR A 337 -9.35 20.81 24.64
CA TYR A 337 -8.56 20.59 25.86
C TYR A 337 -7.23 19.87 25.61
N SER A 338 -6.85 19.69 24.35
CA SER A 338 -5.70 18.87 23.98
C SER A 338 -4.40 19.47 24.51
N GLU A 339 -3.94 18.96 25.65
CA GLU A 339 -2.50 18.77 25.83
C GLU A 339 -2.15 17.62 24.88
N GLN A 340 -1.73 17.95 23.66
CA GLN A 340 -1.25 16.92 22.73
C GLN A 340 -0.07 16.24 23.41
N ASP A 341 -0.14 14.93 23.59
CA ASP A 341 1.04 14.20 24.06
C ASP A 341 2.13 14.43 22.99
N PRO A 342 3.30 14.98 23.35
CA PRO A 342 4.37 15.24 22.39
C PRO A 342 4.86 13.95 21.71
N ASN A 343 4.55 12.79 22.28
CA ASN A 343 4.89 11.48 21.74
C ASN A 343 3.77 10.88 20.88
N LEU A 344 2.69 11.63 20.64
CA LEU A 344 1.57 11.22 19.81
C LEU A 344 1.96 11.24 18.33
N ILE A 345 2.22 10.04 17.84
CA ILE A 345 2.28 9.75 16.42
C ILE A 345 0.93 9.18 16.02
N LEU A 346 0.27 9.88 15.11
CA LEU A 346 -0.93 9.43 14.44
C LEU A 346 -0.59 9.28 12.96
N THR A 347 -1.06 8.19 12.37
CA THR A 347 -0.89 7.94 10.95
C THR A 347 -2.24 7.98 10.24
N ALA A 348 -2.19 8.19 8.94
CA ALA A 348 -3.29 7.87 8.06
C ALA A 348 -2.96 6.55 7.35
N ALA A 349 -3.97 5.80 6.92
CA ALA A 349 -3.76 4.77 5.90
C ALA A 349 -4.60 5.08 4.68
N ARG A 350 -4.24 4.44 3.57
CA ARG A 350 -4.99 4.48 2.33
C ARG A 350 -5.55 3.10 2.04
N TRP A 351 -6.78 3.05 1.58
CA TRP A 351 -7.40 1.87 0.99
C TRP A 351 -8.16 2.33 -0.26
N GLN A 352 -7.71 1.94 -1.44
CA GLN A 352 -8.25 2.43 -2.73
C GLN A 352 -8.28 3.98 -2.77
N ASP A 353 -9.46 4.57 -2.96
CA ASP A 353 -9.68 6.03 -2.97
C ASP A 353 -10.10 6.57 -1.61
N LEU A 354 -10.01 5.76 -0.55
CA LEU A 354 -10.31 6.14 0.82
C LEU A 354 -9.01 6.43 1.60
N VAL A 355 -9.01 7.54 2.34
CA VAL A 355 -8.02 7.83 3.37
C VAL A 355 -8.67 7.65 4.74
N ILE A 356 -8.05 6.82 5.59
CA ILE A 356 -8.52 6.53 6.92
C ILE A 356 -7.61 7.19 7.95
N ALA A 357 -8.20 7.94 8.88
CA ALA A 357 -7.45 8.61 9.93
C ALA A 357 -8.25 8.72 11.24
N PRO A 358 -7.62 8.57 12.41
CA PRO A 358 -8.21 8.98 13.67
C PRO A 358 -8.16 10.50 13.80
N LEU A 359 -9.32 11.14 13.98
CA LEU A 359 -9.47 12.57 14.19
C LEU A 359 -10.12 12.89 15.54
N GLU A 360 -9.68 13.97 16.17
CA GLU A 360 -10.18 14.44 17.45
C GLU A 360 -11.64 14.85 17.37
N ASN A 361 -12.47 14.25 18.23
CA ASN A 361 -13.87 14.60 18.36
C ASN A 361 -13.99 15.87 19.22
N PRO A 362 -14.49 16.99 18.66
CA PRO A 362 -14.56 18.25 19.39
C PRO A 362 -15.49 18.13 20.59
N LEU A 363 -15.03 18.62 21.75
CA LEU A 363 -15.84 18.68 22.98
C LEU A 363 -16.87 19.80 22.87
N SER A 364 -18.10 19.57 23.32
CA SER A 364 -19.10 20.65 23.46
C SER A 364 -19.22 21.09 24.92
N LYS A 365 -19.25 22.40 25.19
CA LYS A 365 -19.43 22.91 26.57
C LYS A 365 -20.73 22.42 27.19
N SER A 366 -21.79 22.31 26.39
CA SER A 366 -23.10 21.87 26.88
C SER A 366 -23.09 20.43 27.40
N THR A 367 -22.24 19.56 26.84
CA THR A 367 -22.20 18.12 27.14
C THR A 367 -21.00 17.72 27.99
N ASP A 368 -19.84 18.30 27.72
CA ASP A 368 -18.54 17.80 28.18
C ASP A 368 -17.78 18.82 29.04
N ALA A 369 -18.39 19.98 29.34
CA ALA A 369 -17.77 20.93 30.25
C ALA A 369 -17.46 20.27 31.60
N PRO A 370 -16.25 20.47 32.15
CA PRO A 370 -15.90 20.01 33.47
C PRO A 370 -16.95 20.47 34.50
N LYS A 371 -17.68 19.54 35.10
CA LYS A 371 -18.55 19.86 36.23
C LYS A 371 -17.69 19.93 37.48
N ALA A 372 -17.66 21.08 38.13
CA ALA A 372 -16.99 21.22 39.42
C ALA A 372 -17.62 20.23 40.41
N LYS A 373 -16.81 19.41 41.08
CA LYS A 373 -17.33 18.56 42.15
C LYS A 373 -17.66 19.45 43.34
N SER A 374 -18.94 19.52 43.70
CA SER A 374 -19.43 20.29 44.85
C SER A 374 -18.72 19.90 46.15
N SER A 375 -18.28 18.63 46.26
CA SER A 375 -17.53 18.09 47.40
C SER A 375 -16.20 18.81 47.70
N PHE A 376 -15.67 19.61 46.77
CA PHE A 376 -14.45 20.42 46.96
C PHE A 376 -14.75 21.93 46.92
N GLY A 377 -15.94 22.35 47.35
CA GLY A 377 -16.33 23.76 47.41
C GLY A 377 -16.43 24.42 46.03
N GLY A 378 -16.69 23.65 44.97
CA GLY A 378 -16.92 24.16 43.61
C GLY A 378 -15.67 24.73 42.90
N SER A 379 -14.50 24.72 43.54
CA SER A 379 -13.27 25.34 43.01
C SER A 379 -12.29 24.35 42.37
N VAL A 380 -12.55 23.04 42.51
CA VAL A 380 -11.68 21.97 41.98
C VAL A 380 -12.39 21.24 40.84
N PHE A 381 -11.95 21.50 39.62
CA PHE A 381 -12.21 20.63 38.48
C PHE A 381 -11.35 19.38 38.64
N SER A 382 -11.95 18.26 39.01
CA SER A 382 -11.23 16.99 39.18
C SER A 382 -10.92 16.31 37.85
N HIS A 383 -11.61 16.70 36.78
CA HIS A 383 -11.62 16.00 35.49
C HIS A 383 -11.53 17.00 34.34
N PHE A 384 -10.47 16.90 33.56
CA PHE A 384 -10.47 17.38 32.18
C PHE A 384 -10.76 16.17 31.30
N PRO A 385 -11.73 16.27 30.38
CA PRO A 385 -11.96 15.18 29.45
C PRO A 385 -10.70 15.02 28.61
N VAL A 386 -10.14 13.82 28.61
CA VAL A 386 -9.07 13.50 27.67
C VAL A 386 -9.70 13.36 26.29
N VAL A 387 -9.00 13.88 25.29
CA VAL A 387 -9.42 13.86 23.90
C VAL A 387 -9.85 12.45 23.48
N ARG A 388 -11.01 12.36 22.84
CA ARG A 388 -11.47 11.15 22.16
C ARG A 388 -11.30 11.33 20.66
N ARG A 389 -10.87 10.29 19.97
CA ARG A 389 -10.67 10.29 18.52
C ARG A 389 -11.64 9.33 17.85
N ALA A 390 -12.36 9.82 16.86
CA ALA A 390 -13.16 8.98 15.98
C ALA A 390 -12.30 8.59 14.79
N LEU A 391 -12.48 7.37 14.30
CA LEU A 391 -11.92 6.95 13.03
C LEU A 391 -12.79 7.51 11.91
N VAL A 392 -12.20 8.17 10.93
CA VAL A 392 -12.93 8.69 9.76
C VAL A 392 -12.43 8.02 8.49
N GLY A 393 -13.35 7.78 7.56
CA GLY A 393 -13.05 7.46 6.16
C GLY A 393 -13.30 8.69 5.32
N VAL A 394 -12.29 9.14 4.59
CA VAL A 394 -12.29 10.36 3.80
C VAL A 394 -12.05 10.02 2.34
N ASP A 395 -12.92 10.50 1.45
CA ASP A 395 -12.70 10.38 0.01
C ASP A 395 -11.43 11.14 -0.39
N GLN A 396 -10.47 10.46 -0.99
CA GLN A 396 -9.15 11.01 -1.29
C GLN A 396 -9.22 12.19 -2.25
N ALA A 397 -10.13 12.14 -3.23
CA ALA A 397 -10.25 13.15 -4.26
C ALA A 397 -10.89 14.44 -3.73
N SER A 398 -11.98 14.34 -2.98
CA SER A 398 -12.78 15.48 -2.53
C SER A 398 -12.47 15.96 -1.12
N GLY A 399 -11.90 15.11 -0.26
CA GLY A 399 -11.74 15.38 1.17
C GLY A 399 -13.04 15.25 1.97
N ASN A 400 -14.11 14.73 1.36
CA ASN A 400 -15.38 14.53 2.05
C ASN A 400 -15.28 13.34 3.03
N ILE A 401 -15.78 13.53 4.25
CA ILE A 401 -15.93 12.45 5.22
C ILE A 401 -17.10 11.57 4.78
N LEU A 402 -16.82 10.32 4.44
CA LEU A 402 -17.83 9.34 4.01
C LEU A 402 -18.46 8.61 5.21
N TRP A 403 -17.66 8.31 6.22
CA TRP A 403 -18.12 7.68 7.46
C TRP A 403 -17.28 8.09 8.66
N THR A 404 -17.84 7.91 9.86
CA THR A 404 -17.19 8.21 11.14
C THR A 404 -17.54 7.12 12.15
N LEU A 405 -16.55 6.63 12.89
CA LEU A 405 -16.68 5.53 13.84
C LEU A 405 -16.02 5.86 15.18
N GLY A 406 -16.76 5.67 16.27
CA GLY A 406 -16.26 5.81 17.64
C GLY A 406 -16.03 7.26 18.08
N GLY A 407 -15.13 7.43 19.06
CA GLY A 407 -14.73 8.72 19.60
C GLY A 407 -15.77 9.42 20.46
N GLN A 408 -16.90 8.78 20.81
CA GLN A 408 -17.90 9.41 21.66
C GLN A 408 -17.47 9.39 23.13
N TYR A 409 -17.73 10.47 23.85
CA TYR A 409 -17.48 10.55 25.29
C TYR A 409 -18.49 9.72 26.10
N ARG A 410 -19.69 9.54 25.56
CA ARG A 410 -20.80 8.79 26.16
C ARG A 410 -21.71 8.27 25.06
N LEU A 411 -22.35 7.13 25.32
CA LEU A 411 -23.44 6.64 24.47
C LEU A 411 -24.60 7.64 24.49
N ARG A 412 -25.15 7.92 23.32
CA ARG A 412 -26.40 8.67 23.20
C ARG A 412 -27.58 7.79 23.58
N SER A 413 -28.67 8.41 24.02
CA SER A 413 -29.87 7.68 24.48
C SER A 413 -30.53 6.84 23.38
N ASP A 414 -30.48 7.31 22.14
CA ASP A 414 -30.94 6.59 20.95
C ASP A 414 -30.04 5.39 20.57
N GLN A 415 -28.83 5.33 21.12
CA GLN A 415 -27.88 4.23 20.90
C GLN A 415 -27.96 3.13 21.98
N ALA A 416 -28.86 3.28 22.95
CA ALA A 416 -29.04 2.30 24.03
C ALA A 416 -29.52 0.91 23.53
N SER A 417 -30.17 0.85 22.36
CA SER A 417 -30.64 -0.39 21.74
C SER A 417 -29.64 -1.02 20.76
N LEU A 418 -28.50 -0.39 20.51
CA LEU A 418 -27.49 -0.96 19.61
C LEU A 418 -26.95 -2.30 20.15
N PRO A 419 -26.47 -3.21 19.28
CA PRO A 419 -25.69 -4.37 19.68
C PRO A 419 -24.48 -3.99 20.54
N ASP A 420 -24.03 -4.90 21.41
CA ASP A 420 -22.97 -4.63 22.38
C ASP A 420 -21.63 -4.24 21.74
N LEU A 421 -21.30 -4.84 20.57
CA LEU A 421 -20.13 -4.45 19.79
C LEU A 421 -20.22 -2.98 19.39
N GLU A 422 -21.33 -2.56 18.78
CA GLU A 422 -21.52 -1.19 18.30
C GLU A 422 -21.53 -0.17 19.44
N LYS A 423 -22.15 -0.52 20.59
CA LYS A 423 -22.08 0.31 21.81
C LYS A 423 -20.65 0.53 22.27
N ARG A 424 -19.87 -0.55 22.34
CA ARG A 424 -18.47 -0.48 22.74
C ARG A 424 -17.66 0.39 21.78
N ILE A 425 -17.80 0.13 20.48
CA ILE A 425 -17.07 0.86 19.45
C ILE A 425 -17.46 2.34 19.40
N ALA A 426 -18.73 2.69 19.64
CA ALA A 426 -19.18 4.07 19.69
C ALA A 426 -18.38 4.92 20.69
N VAL A 427 -17.97 4.35 21.83
CA VAL A 427 -17.20 5.05 22.87
C VAL A 427 -15.69 4.76 22.83
N THR A 428 -15.22 3.96 21.88
CA THR A 428 -13.80 3.67 21.66
C THR A 428 -13.09 4.89 21.07
N SER A 429 -12.00 5.34 21.67
CA SER A 429 -11.10 6.33 21.09
C SER A 429 -10.03 5.63 20.26
N PHE A 430 -9.90 5.94 18.97
CA PHE A 430 -8.94 5.29 18.07
C PHE A 430 -7.59 6.04 17.98
N PHE A 431 -6.49 5.33 17.71
CA PHE A 431 -5.14 5.92 17.70
C PHE A 431 -4.30 5.50 16.50
N THR A 432 -4.12 4.20 16.31
CA THR A 432 -3.27 3.66 15.25
C THR A 432 -4.04 2.61 14.50
N LEU A 433 -3.65 2.40 13.24
CA LEU A 433 -4.31 1.45 12.37
C LEU A 433 -3.35 0.91 11.32
N THR A 434 -3.70 -0.24 10.77
CA THR A 434 -3.12 -0.77 9.55
C THR A 434 -4.26 -1.29 8.66
N VAL A 435 -4.02 -1.34 7.35
CA VAL A 435 -4.92 -1.93 6.37
C VAL A 435 -4.25 -3.17 5.83
N VAL A 436 -4.93 -4.31 5.89
CA VAL A 436 -4.47 -5.56 5.29
C VAL A 436 -5.63 -6.14 4.50
N ASP A 437 -5.37 -6.41 3.23
CA ASP A 437 -6.39 -6.77 2.24
C ASP A 437 -7.52 -5.72 2.23
N ASP A 438 -8.76 -6.14 2.50
CA ASP A 438 -9.95 -5.29 2.56
C ASP A 438 -10.46 -5.08 3.99
N VAL A 439 -9.56 -5.10 4.98
CA VAL A 439 -9.93 -4.89 6.39
C VAL A 439 -9.02 -3.87 7.05
N ILE A 440 -9.64 -2.92 7.76
CA ILE A 440 -8.91 -2.00 8.64
C ILE A 440 -8.80 -2.65 10.02
N TYR A 441 -7.58 -2.75 10.52
CA TYR A 441 -7.28 -3.16 11.89
C TYR A 441 -6.87 -1.93 12.69
N ALA A 442 -7.81 -1.42 13.49
CA ALA A 442 -7.60 -0.22 14.30
C ALA A 442 -7.46 -0.58 15.78
N LEU A 443 -6.53 0.10 16.45
CA LEU A 443 -6.37 0.03 17.89
C LEU A 443 -7.03 1.24 18.54
N GLY A 444 -7.80 0.98 19.58
CA GLY A 444 -8.49 2.01 20.32
C GLY A 444 -8.69 1.66 21.79
N THR A 445 -9.03 2.67 22.59
CA THR A 445 -9.27 2.48 24.02
C THR A 445 -10.67 2.93 24.44
N THR A 446 -11.33 2.09 25.23
CA THR A 446 -12.53 2.48 25.98
C THR A 446 -12.12 2.87 27.41
N ARG A 447 -13.04 3.50 28.15
CA ARG A 447 -12.78 3.87 29.54
C ARG A 447 -13.95 3.45 30.42
N GLU A 448 -13.74 2.36 31.13
CA GLU A 448 -14.60 1.88 32.21
C GLU A 448 -13.75 1.72 33.46
N ASN A 449 -13.40 2.86 34.09
CA ASN A 449 -12.45 3.01 35.21
C ASN A 449 -10.95 2.94 34.83
N GLU A 450 -10.60 2.12 33.85
CA GLU A 450 -9.24 1.98 33.31
C GLU A 450 -9.24 2.03 31.76
N SER A 451 -8.06 2.18 31.15
CA SER A 451 -7.95 2.16 29.69
C SER A 451 -7.94 0.71 29.21
N GLN A 452 -9.04 0.27 28.62
CA GLN A 452 -9.13 -1.04 27.99
C GLN A 452 -8.72 -0.91 26.54
N LEU A 453 -7.68 -1.63 26.13
CA LEU A 453 -7.15 -1.64 24.77
C LEU A 453 -7.89 -2.67 23.92
N HIS A 454 -8.46 -2.22 22.82
CA HIS A 454 -9.19 -3.03 21.86
C HIS A 454 -8.50 -3.04 20.50
N LEU A 455 -8.44 -4.23 19.90
CA LEU A 455 -8.28 -4.40 18.46
C LEU A 455 -9.66 -4.47 17.82
N VAL A 456 -9.87 -3.74 16.74
CA VAL A 456 -11.14 -3.68 16.02
C VAL A 456 -10.88 -3.90 14.55
N ALA A 457 -11.56 -4.89 13.96
CA ALA A 457 -11.62 -5.06 12.52
C ALA A 457 -12.82 -4.31 11.96
N ILE A 458 -12.60 -3.56 10.89
CA ILE A 458 -13.56 -2.63 10.32
C ILE A 458 -13.60 -2.83 8.81
N ASP A 459 -14.80 -2.89 8.26
CA ASP A 459 -15.05 -2.83 6.82
C ASP A 459 -14.74 -1.42 6.32
N PRO A 460 -13.73 -1.23 5.44
CA PRO A 460 -13.33 0.09 4.96
C PRO A 460 -14.41 0.77 4.12
N ALA A 461 -15.24 0.03 3.38
CA ALA A 461 -16.26 0.61 2.52
C ALA A 461 -17.37 1.29 3.34
N GLN A 462 -17.75 0.67 4.47
CA GLN A 462 -18.89 1.12 5.28
C GLN A 462 -18.48 1.81 6.59
N GLY A 463 -17.22 1.68 7.02
CA GLY A 463 -16.80 2.07 8.36
C GLY A 463 -17.48 1.23 9.45
N LYS A 464 -17.92 0.01 9.13
CA LYS A 464 -18.69 -0.85 10.04
C LYS A 464 -17.77 -1.80 10.80
N PRO A 465 -17.89 -1.89 12.14
CA PRO A 465 -17.10 -2.86 12.90
C PRO A 465 -17.55 -4.29 12.61
N MET A 466 -16.60 -5.16 12.28
CA MET A 466 -16.83 -6.59 12.02
C MET A 466 -16.71 -7.39 13.31
N TRP A 467 -15.66 -7.13 14.09
CA TRP A 467 -15.40 -7.76 15.38
C TRP A 467 -14.46 -6.91 16.23
N SER A 468 -14.35 -7.25 17.52
CA SER A 468 -13.36 -6.63 18.42
C SER A 468 -12.83 -7.62 19.44
N VAL A 469 -11.53 -7.52 19.73
CA VAL A 469 -10.81 -8.29 20.75
C VAL A 469 -10.31 -7.33 21.83
N LEU A 470 -10.60 -7.64 23.11
CA LEU A 470 -9.97 -6.96 24.24
C LEU A 470 -8.55 -7.53 24.42
N LEU A 471 -7.54 -6.69 24.20
CA LEU A 471 -6.13 -7.10 24.32
C LEU A 471 -5.62 -7.01 25.75
N GLY A 472 -6.18 -6.09 26.54
CA GLY A 472 -5.81 -5.92 27.93
C GLY A 472 -6.34 -4.61 28.49
N ALA A 473 -6.12 -4.41 29.78
CA ALA A 473 -6.43 -3.18 30.46
C ALA A 473 -5.20 -2.68 31.20
N GLY A 474 -5.02 -1.37 31.21
CA GLY A 474 -3.92 -0.72 31.88
C GLY A 474 -4.21 0.73 32.18
N GLN A 475 -3.29 1.35 32.91
CA GLN A 475 -3.43 2.75 33.29
C GLN A 475 -2.12 3.46 33.03
N GLY A 476 -2.20 4.52 32.22
CA GLY A 476 -1.12 5.49 32.08
C GLY A 476 -0.99 6.37 33.32
N GLU A 477 -0.46 7.56 33.14
CA GLU A 477 -0.35 8.57 34.17
C GLU A 477 -1.73 9.06 34.58
N SER A 478 -1.96 9.14 35.88
CA SER A 478 -3.18 9.68 36.45
C SER A 478 -2.89 10.88 37.36
N ASN A 479 -3.92 11.66 37.67
CA ASN A 479 -3.86 12.65 38.74
C ASN A 479 -4.23 12.02 40.09
N MET A 480 -4.19 12.82 41.18
CA MET A 480 -4.55 12.35 42.53
C MET A 480 -5.98 11.83 42.66
N PHE A 481 -6.86 12.07 41.67
CA PHE A 481 -8.22 11.55 41.64
C PHE A 481 -8.36 10.24 40.85
N GLY A 482 -7.24 9.65 40.41
CA GLY A 482 -7.23 8.44 39.60
C GLY A 482 -7.64 8.67 38.13
N ASN A 483 -7.90 9.92 37.73
CA ASN A 483 -8.27 10.21 36.34
C ASN A 483 -7.03 10.11 35.46
N PRO A 484 -7.11 9.41 34.32
CA PRO A 484 -6.02 9.39 33.35
C PRO A 484 -5.78 10.81 32.82
N MET A 485 -4.52 11.23 32.82
CA MET A 485 -4.09 12.51 32.26
C MET A 485 -3.61 12.38 30.83
N ARG A 486 -3.52 11.16 30.31
CA ARG A 486 -3.07 10.85 28.96
C ARG A 486 -3.88 9.72 28.37
N ASP A 487 -3.85 9.65 27.05
CA ASP A 487 -4.31 8.48 26.34
C ASP A 487 -3.29 7.34 26.47
N ALA A 488 -3.82 6.13 26.60
CA ALA A 488 -3.02 4.94 26.37
C ALA A 488 -2.92 4.78 24.86
N MET A 489 -1.77 5.17 24.32
CA MET A 489 -1.53 5.25 22.88
C MET A 489 -0.76 4.02 22.45
N PRO A 490 -1.41 3.02 21.84
CA PRO A 490 -0.70 1.87 21.32
C PRO A 490 0.19 2.25 20.13
N GLY A 491 1.18 1.40 19.84
CA GLY A 491 1.97 1.47 18.61
C GLY A 491 1.13 1.10 17.38
N ILE A 492 1.68 1.30 16.19
CA ILE A 492 1.01 0.93 14.94
C ILE A 492 1.03 -0.60 14.82
N PRO A 493 -0.13 -1.27 14.64
CA PRO A 493 -0.16 -2.72 14.50
C PRO A 493 0.57 -3.14 13.22
N VAL A 494 1.30 -4.25 13.29
CA VAL A 494 1.97 -4.86 12.12
C VAL A 494 1.47 -6.28 11.91
N VAL A 495 1.41 -6.71 10.65
CA VAL A 495 0.87 -8.02 10.28
C VAL A 495 1.91 -8.81 9.52
N ALA A 496 2.04 -10.10 9.86
CA ALA A 496 2.76 -11.08 9.06
C ALA A 496 2.15 -12.46 9.28
N GLU A 497 2.07 -13.26 8.21
CA GLU A 497 1.64 -14.66 8.26
C GLU A 497 0.27 -14.85 8.93
N GLY A 498 -0.68 -13.92 8.69
CA GLY A 498 -2.01 -13.96 9.29
C GLY A 498 -2.07 -13.61 10.78
N VAL A 499 -0.95 -13.16 11.36
CA VAL A 499 -0.84 -12.74 12.75
C VAL A 499 -0.61 -11.23 12.84
N LEU A 500 -1.39 -10.57 13.69
CA LEU A 500 -1.27 -9.15 14.00
C LEU A 500 -0.54 -8.97 15.33
N TYR A 501 0.53 -8.19 15.31
CA TYR A 501 1.36 -7.89 16.46
C TYR A 501 1.10 -6.47 16.97
N VAL A 502 0.88 -6.36 18.28
CA VAL A 502 0.50 -5.12 18.95
C VAL A 502 1.49 -4.77 20.04
N GLN A 503 2.03 -3.55 19.97
CA GLN A 503 2.73 -2.91 21.09
C GLN A 503 1.74 -2.03 21.86
N SER A 504 1.45 -2.39 23.12
CA SER A 504 0.40 -1.68 23.88
C SER A 504 0.82 -0.32 24.42
N ASN A 505 2.14 -0.08 24.61
CA ASN A 505 2.66 1.02 25.44
C ASN A 505 2.06 1.07 26.86
N LEU A 506 1.67 -0.11 27.36
CA LEU A 506 1.12 -0.35 28.70
C LEU A 506 1.85 -1.53 29.39
N GLY A 507 3.11 -1.78 29.01
CA GLY A 507 3.94 -2.84 29.58
C GLY A 507 3.81 -4.22 28.94
N ALA A 508 3.15 -4.34 27.80
CA ALA A 508 3.00 -5.62 27.09
C ALA A 508 3.00 -5.51 25.56
N VAL A 509 3.40 -6.60 24.92
CA VAL A 509 3.24 -6.89 23.50
C VAL A 509 2.34 -8.12 23.34
N MET A 510 1.54 -8.15 22.27
CA MET A 510 0.60 -9.25 22.01
C MET A 510 0.69 -9.69 20.55
N ALA A 511 0.40 -10.96 20.31
CA ALA A 511 0.10 -11.49 18.98
C ALA A 511 -1.35 -11.98 18.91
N VAL A 512 -2.03 -11.65 17.83
CA VAL A 512 -3.44 -11.99 17.58
C VAL A 512 -3.56 -12.65 16.22
N GLU A 513 -4.09 -13.87 16.18
CA GLU A 513 -4.41 -14.54 14.92
C GLU A 513 -5.66 -13.90 14.30
N ILE A 514 -5.55 -13.41 13.07
CA ILE A 514 -6.62 -12.68 12.39
C ILE A 514 -7.82 -13.57 12.12
N ALA A 515 -7.59 -14.79 11.63
CA ALA A 515 -8.65 -15.71 11.22
C ALA A 515 -9.54 -16.14 12.38
N SER A 516 -8.95 -16.50 13.52
CA SER A 516 -9.68 -16.99 14.69
C SER A 516 -10.01 -15.89 15.71
N GLN A 517 -9.42 -14.69 15.56
CA GLN A 517 -9.53 -13.56 16.48
C GLN A 517 -9.00 -13.89 17.88
N ARG A 518 -8.10 -14.88 17.99
CA ARG A 518 -7.53 -15.34 19.27
C ARG A 518 -6.21 -14.65 19.54
N VAL A 519 -6.04 -14.22 20.79
CA VAL A 519 -4.71 -13.83 21.31
C VAL A 519 -3.88 -15.11 21.42
N LEU A 520 -2.79 -15.18 20.66
CA LEU A 520 -1.87 -16.32 20.65
C LEU A 520 -0.98 -16.29 21.88
N TRP A 521 -0.39 -15.12 22.17
CA TRP A 521 0.44 -14.90 23.34
C TRP A 521 0.43 -13.43 23.77
N VAL A 522 0.82 -13.20 25.02
CA VAL A 522 1.04 -11.88 25.62
C VAL A 522 2.35 -11.91 26.38
N SER A 523 3.27 -11.01 26.03
CA SER A 523 4.58 -10.92 26.66
C SER A 523 4.80 -9.55 27.27
N ARG A 524 5.33 -9.54 28.49
CA ARG A 524 5.61 -8.30 29.22
C ARG A 524 7.00 -7.78 28.88
N TYR A 525 7.11 -6.47 28.76
CA TYR A 525 8.41 -5.79 28.79
C TYR A 525 8.54 -4.93 30.04
N GLU A 526 9.74 -4.43 30.29
CA GLU A 526 10.04 -3.60 31.44
C GLU A 526 9.53 -2.18 31.23
N ALA A 527 8.33 -1.90 31.74
CA ALA A 527 7.76 -0.57 31.68
C ALA A 527 8.39 0.39 32.71
N LEU A 528 8.55 1.64 32.32
CA LEU A 528 8.95 2.76 33.15
C LEU A 528 7.96 2.93 34.32
N PRO A 529 8.46 3.15 35.55
CA PRO A 529 7.60 3.44 36.67
C PRO A 529 6.76 4.68 36.40
N ARG A 530 5.50 4.64 36.82
CA ARG A 530 4.62 5.80 36.72
C ARG A 530 5.12 6.90 37.66
N PRO A 531 5.15 8.16 37.22
CA PRO A 531 5.51 9.29 38.06
C PRO A 531 4.49 9.48 39.16
N PHE A 532 4.90 10.15 40.24
CA PHE A 532 3.99 10.53 41.31
C PHE A 532 2.86 11.42 40.78
N THR A 533 1.64 11.10 41.16
CA THR A 533 0.46 11.90 40.85
C THR A 533 0.54 13.27 41.53
N ARG A 534 0.18 14.36 40.85
CA ARG A 534 -0.03 15.67 41.46
C ARG A 534 -1.53 16.00 41.47
N ILE A 535 -1.91 17.07 42.18
CA ILE A 535 -3.32 17.41 42.45
C ILE A 535 -4.15 17.43 41.16
N ARG A 536 -3.80 18.29 40.20
CA ARG A 536 -4.54 18.47 38.94
C ARG A 536 -3.75 18.09 37.70
N SER A 537 -2.49 17.70 37.87
CA SER A 537 -1.57 17.37 36.78
C SER A 537 -0.75 16.14 37.15
N THR A 538 0.06 15.66 36.23
CA THR A 538 1.04 14.60 36.46
C THR A 538 2.38 15.03 35.88
N ALA A 539 3.48 14.48 36.40
CA ALA A 539 4.77 14.69 35.75
C ALA A 539 4.83 13.86 34.45
N TYR A 540 5.59 14.35 33.47
CA TYR A 540 5.82 13.61 32.23
C TYR A 540 6.80 12.46 32.50
N ARG A 541 6.47 11.24 32.06
CA ARG A 541 7.51 10.23 31.87
C ARG A 541 8.48 10.75 30.81
N LYS A 542 9.78 10.59 31.09
CA LYS A 542 10.82 10.83 30.08
C LYS A 542 10.70 9.69 29.06
N VAL A 543 9.94 9.95 28.00
CA VAL A 543 9.78 9.01 26.90
C VAL A 543 11.12 8.85 26.19
N THR A 544 11.49 7.60 25.96
CA THR A 544 12.80 7.16 25.43
C THR A 544 12.72 6.80 23.96
N HIS A 545 11.53 6.49 23.47
CA HIS A 545 11.28 6.04 22.10
C HIS A 545 10.05 6.77 21.53
N ALA A 546 10.08 7.09 20.24
CA ALA A 546 8.89 7.56 19.54
C ALA A 546 7.85 6.43 19.44
N ASN A 547 6.55 6.78 19.41
CA ASN A 547 5.46 5.82 19.20
C ASN A 547 5.43 5.25 17.76
N GLY A 548 6.41 4.40 17.43
CA GLY A 548 6.54 3.78 16.12
C GLY A 548 5.78 2.45 15.98
N ALA A 549 5.76 1.93 14.76
CA ALA A 549 5.39 0.54 14.49
C ALA A 549 6.48 -0.40 15.03
N PRO A 550 6.13 -1.59 15.55
CA PRO A 550 7.08 -2.69 15.69
C PRO A 550 7.75 -3.02 14.36
N ILE A 551 8.96 -3.58 14.41
CA ILE A 551 9.66 -4.09 13.23
C ILE A 551 9.58 -5.61 13.23
N LEU A 552 9.14 -6.18 12.11
CA LEU A 552 9.22 -7.60 11.85
C LEU A 552 10.43 -7.89 10.95
N THR A 553 11.24 -8.86 11.35
CA THR A 553 12.42 -9.27 10.57
C THR A 553 12.73 -10.75 10.80
N ARG A 554 13.61 -11.34 10.00
CA ARG A 554 14.08 -12.71 10.22
C ARG A 554 15.52 -12.71 10.73
N ASP A 555 15.81 -13.59 11.69
CA ASP A 555 17.18 -13.85 12.08
C ASP A 555 17.93 -14.66 11.01
N LYS A 556 19.22 -14.93 11.25
CA LYS A 556 20.06 -15.72 10.32
C LYS A 556 19.58 -17.17 10.14
N LYS A 557 18.73 -17.68 11.02
CA LYS A 557 18.16 -19.02 10.98
C LYS A 557 16.76 -19.01 10.35
N GLY A 558 16.25 -17.86 9.93
CA GLY A 558 14.93 -17.69 9.33
C GLY A 558 13.79 -17.49 10.33
N ASN A 559 14.07 -17.44 11.64
CA ASN A 559 13.04 -17.25 12.65
C ASN A 559 12.50 -15.82 12.61
N LEU A 560 11.19 -15.66 12.66
CA LEU A 560 10.55 -14.34 12.67
C LEU A 560 10.73 -13.69 14.05
N LEU A 561 11.27 -12.47 14.05
CA LEU A 561 11.48 -11.64 15.22
C LEU A 561 10.58 -10.41 15.16
N LEU A 562 9.94 -10.11 16.30
CA LEU A 562 9.22 -8.87 16.55
C LEU A 562 10.08 -7.95 17.43
N ILE A 563 10.57 -6.85 16.86
CA ILE A 563 11.37 -5.86 17.58
C ILE A 563 10.48 -4.67 17.93
N VAL A 564 10.46 -4.31 19.22
CA VAL A 564 9.64 -3.22 19.74
C VAL A 564 10.48 -2.20 20.48
N ALA A 565 10.02 -0.94 20.44
CA ALA A 565 10.60 0.18 21.15
C ALA A 565 9.48 0.98 21.85
N PRO A 566 8.91 0.45 22.95
CA PRO A 566 7.75 1.05 23.59
C PRO A 566 8.05 2.43 24.18
N THR A 567 7.11 3.38 24.07
CA THR A 567 7.28 4.74 24.60
C THR A 567 7.44 4.76 26.13
N ASP A 568 6.94 3.72 26.79
CA ASP A 568 7.01 3.50 28.22
C ASP A 568 8.12 2.52 28.62
N SER A 569 9.16 2.28 27.81
CA SER A 569 10.27 1.37 28.12
C SER A 569 11.63 1.99 27.83
N ARG A 570 12.67 1.70 28.61
CA ARG A 570 14.06 2.12 28.29
C ARG A 570 14.77 1.20 27.30
N PHE A 571 14.10 0.10 26.95
CA PHE A 571 14.66 -1.00 26.20
C PHE A 571 14.01 -1.14 24.83
N ILE A 572 14.86 -1.38 23.84
CA ILE A 572 14.46 -2.05 22.60
C ILE A 572 14.51 -3.55 22.89
N THR A 573 13.40 -4.24 22.64
CA THR A 573 13.28 -5.67 22.95
C THR A 573 12.90 -6.43 21.70
N ALA A 574 13.59 -7.54 21.42
CA ALA A 574 13.17 -8.47 20.39
C ALA A 574 12.51 -9.69 21.03
N PHE A 575 11.33 -9.98 20.51
CA PHE A 575 10.55 -11.16 20.83
C PHE A 575 10.63 -12.13 19.66
N ASP A 576 10.61 -13.41 19.98
CA ASP A 576 10.24 -14.44 19.03
C ASP A 576 8.77 -14.21 18.62
N ALA A 577 8.50 -14.05 17.32
CA ALA A 577 7.17 -13.67 16.89
C ALA A 577 6.15 -14.82 17.08
N GLU A 578 6.58 -16.08 17.00
CA GLU A 578 5.70 -17.24 17.16
C GLU A 578 5.32 -17.47 18.63
N SER A 579 6.30 -17.45 19.54
CA SER A 579 6.11 -17.81 20.95
C SER A 579 5.95 -16.62 21.90
N GLY A 580 6.36 -15.42 21.50
CA GLY A 580 6.44 -14.25 22.37
C GLY A 580 7.62 -14.30 23.35
N GLU A 581 8.54 -15.25 23.25
CA GLU A 581 9.72 -15.31 24.14
C GLU A 581 10.69 -14.16 23.85
N VAL A 582 11.26 -13.56 24.89
CA VAL A 582 12.31 -12.53 24.73
C VAL A 582 13.58 -13.19 24.20
N ARG A 583 14.03 -12.78 22.99
CA ARG A 583 15.28 -13.25 22.39
C ARG A 583 16.47 -12.43 22.84
N TRP A 584 16.30 -11.11 22.87
CA TRP A 584 17.30 -10.18 23.39
C TRP A 584 16.65 -8.85 23.78
N ARG A 585 17.36 -8.06 24.58
CA ARG A 585 17.00 -6.68 24.90
C ARG A 585 18.25 -5.83 24.98
N THR A 586 18.14 -4.55 24.61
CA THR A 586 19.21 -3.57 24.75
C THR A 586 18.65 -2.24 25.22
N GLN A 587 19.45 -1.49 25.99
CA GLN A 587 19.08 -0.17 26.51
C GLN A 587 19.60 0.91 25.57
N THR A 588 18.85 2.00 25.39
CA THR A 588 19.36 3.18 24.68
C THR A 588 20.31 3.98 25.57
N GLU A 589 21.47 4.38 25.02
CA GLU A 589 22.53 5.09 25.76
C GLU A 589 22.08 6.44 26.37
N ASN A 590 21.01 7.04 25.83
CA ASN A 590 20.50 8.36 26.24
C ASN A 590 19.40 8.32 27.33
N ALA A 591 19.14 7.18 27.97
CA ALA A 591 18.06 7.04 28.97
C ALA A 591 18.40 7.52 30.39
N GLN A 592 19.55 8.16 30.63
CA GLN A 592 19.93 8.77 31.93
C GLN A 592 19.40 10.20 32.07
#